data_AF-A0A6G2IJP7-F1
#
_entry.id   AF-A0A6G2IJP7-F1
#
_cell.length_a   1.000
_cell.length_b   1.000
_cell.length_c   1.000
_cell.angle_alpha   90.00
_cell.angle_beta   90.00
_cell.angle_gamma   90.00
#
_symmetry.space_group_name_H-M   'P 1'
#
loop_
_entity.id
_entity.type
_entity.pdbx_description
1 polymer ?
#
loop_
_entity_poly.entity_id
_entity_poly.type
_entity_poly.pdbx_seq_one_letter_code
_entity_poly.pdbx_strand_id
1 'polypeptide(L)'
;MLPLALAVGLLGSPPAAAAAPQDSVRITAAAGAADRGLVVDYWKAGGPGVKAAAEAALTGSDADVQAFLSTVDDLAFQDERVSTAQLASVGGPELLTAARAALGGTREELETFLSWGWEAPMQQDNRVRVAQIIDTGGPNVQDAGRAALKGSPDDVRTFLTEGQYLQREQDERVQLVQIVSVGGTNVRAAGRIALGGSAADIREFLEVGQFVARAKDQEHATVAELAQQAKEAGRQAAKETAAARTESAKAVKASQLAKEAALEAEAEAKAAKNDTGRAARAAKRAATAASQAAASAQRAIDAASAANNSARVAANAAAQAAA
;
A
#
# COMPACT_ATOMS: atom_id res chain seq x y z
N MET A 1 110.68 8.71 22.55
CA MET A 1 110.91 9.74 23.58
C MET A 1 109.81 10.77 23.46
N LEU A 2 108.79 10.68 24.33
CA LEU A 2 107.74 11.71 24.54
C LEU A 2 108.35 12.93 25.26
N PRO A 3 107.80 14.15 25.09
CA PRO A 3 106.76 14.69 26.00
C PRO A 3 105.69 15.54 25.25
N LEU A 4 104.38 15.42 25.51
CA LEU A 4 103.56 16.03 26.58
C LEU A 4 103.71 17.55 26.78
N ALA A 5 102.76 18.34 26.26
CA ALA A 5 102.40 19.67 26.76
C ALA A 5 100.91 19.98 26.50
N LEU A 6 100.27 20.51 27.54
CA LEU A 6 98.84 20.78 27.75
C LEU A 6 98.54 22.26 27.44
N ALA A 7 97.45 22.60 26.73
CA ALA A 7 96.80 23.93 26.82
C ALA A 7 95.37 23.97 26.21
N VAL A 8 94.38 23.99 27.10
CA VAL A 8 93.15 24.81 27.18
C VAL A 8 92.43 25.28 25.88
N GLY A 9 91.24 24.71 25.65
CA GLY A 9 89.94 25.41 25.69
C GLY A 9 89.50 26.30 24.52
N LEU A 10 88.56 25.80 23.70
CA LEU A 10 87.43 26.57 23.19
C LEU A 10 86.22 25.64 22.94
N LEU A 11 85.10 25.97 23.57
CA LEU A 11 83.80 25.33 23.42
C LEU A 11 83.27 25.54 21.99
N GLY A 12 83.13 24.46 21.23
CA GLY A 12 82.36 24.41 19.98
C GLY A 12 81.25 23.40 20.13
N SER A 13 80.00 23.86 20.15
CA SER A 13 78.80 23.01 20.19
C SER A 13 78.77 22.05 18.99
N PRO A 14 78.38 20.77 19.18
CA PRO A 14 78.26 19.83 18.07
C PRO A 14 77.13 20.27 17.12
N PRO A 15 77.24 20.01 15.80
CA PRO A 15 76.14 20.22 14.89
C PRO A 15 75.00 19.30 15.29
N ALA A 16 73.89 19.89 15.73
CA ALA A 16 72.62 19.19 15.89
C ALA A 16 72.18 18.73 14.51
N ALA A 17 72.13 17.41 14.33
CA ALA A 17 71.43 16.79 13.22
C ALA A 17 69.98 17.29 13.23
N ALA A 18 69.59 18.02 12.19
CA ALA A 18 68.20 18.37 11.97
C ALA A 18 67.43 17.07 11.71
N ALA A 19 66.68 16.63 12.71
CA ALA A 19 65.63 15.65 12.53
C ALA A 19 64.70 16.17 11.42
N ALA A 20 64.56 15.39 10.35
CA ALA A 20 63.55 15.62 9.34
C ALA A 20 62.19 15.77 10.04
N PRO A 21 61.37 16.78 9.70
CA PRO A 21 60.00 16.79 10.16
C PRO A 21 59.34 15.51 9.63
N GLN A 22 58.94 14.63 10.55
CA GLN A 22 58.10 13.51 10.22
C GLN A 22 56.75 14.07 9.77
N ASP A 23 56.59 14.12 8.46
CA ASP A 23 55.30 14.16 7.79
C ASP A 23 54.37 13.14 8.44
N SER A 24 53.48 13.64 9.28
CA SER A 24 52.25 12.95 9.65
C SER A 24 51.09 13.90 9.40
N VAL A 25 51.04 14.42 8.17
CA VAL A 25 49.76 14.75 7.55
C VAL A 25 48.97 13.43 7.56
N ARG A 26 47.97 13.34 8.44
CA ARG A 26 46.89 12.37 8.25
C ARG A 26 46.27 12.72 6.90
N ILE A 27 46.71 12.04 5.84
CA ILE A 27 45.99 11.99 4.58
C ILE A 27 44.69 11.27 4.92
N THR A 28 43.64 12.04 5.21
CA THR A 28 42.29 11.58 4.91
C THR A 28 42.32 11.23 3.43
N ALA A 29 42.22 9.95 3.09
CA ALA A 29 42.19 9.51 1.71
C ALA A 29 41.09 10.30 1.00
N ALA A 30 41.49 11.19 0.08
CA ALA A 30 40.56 11.92 -0.77
C ALA A 30 39.74 10.87 -1.53
N ALA A 31 38.41 11.01 -1.54
CA ALA A 31 37.54 10.09 -2.24
C ALA A 31 37.96 10.02 -3.71
N GLY A 32 38.39 8.84 -4.15
CA GLY A 32 38.94 8.66 -5.49
C GLY A 32 37.85 8.74 -6.56
N ALA A 33 38.25 8.79 -7.84
CA ALA A 33 37.32 8.64 -8.96
C ALA A 33 36.50 7.33 -8.87
N ALA A 34 37.04 6.29 -8.24
CA ALA A 34 36.37 5.03 -7.96
C ALA A 34 35.21 5.18 -6.96
N ASP A 35 35.40 5.92 -5.86
CA ASP A 35 34.37 6.14 -4.85
C ASP A 35 33.17 6.90 -5.43
N ARG A 36 33.45 7.95 -6.22
CA ARG A 36 32.41 8.67 -6.96
C ARG A 36 31.71 7.78 -7.99
N GLY A 37 32.44 6.88 -8.66
CA GLY A 37 31.86 5.86 -9.53
C GLY A 37 30.84 4.99 -8.79
N LEU A 38 31.19 4.52 -7.59
CA LEU A 38 30.29 3.74 -6.75
C LEU A 38 29.05 4.55 -6.31
N VAL A 39 29.21 5.83 -5.97
CA VAL A 39 28.06 6.69 -5.65
C VAL A 39 27.12 6.86 -6.86
N VAL A 40 27.64 6.94 -8.08
CA VAL A 40 26.82 6.96 -9.31
C VAL A 40 26.03 5.66 -9.48
N ASP A 41 26.60 4.51 -9.13
CA ASP A 41 25.89 3.22 -9.21
C ASP A 41 24.73 3.18 -8.20
N TYR A 42 24.95 3.64 -6.97
CA TYR A 42 23.86 3.81 -6.00
C TYR A 42 22.81 4.84 -6.44
N TRP A 43 23.22 5.93 -7.08
CA TRP A 43 22.27 6.91 -7.64
C TRP A 43 21.43 6.33 -8.78
N LYS A 44 21.94 5.35 -9.54
CA LYS A 44 21.17 4.69 -10.60
C LYS A 44 20.24 3.62 -10.06
N ALA A 45 20.74 2.76 -9.17
CA ALA A 45 20.06 1.53 -8.74
C ALA A 45 19.33 1.64 -7.39
N GLY A 46 19.69 2.60 -6.55
CA GLY A 46 19.18 2.71 -5.18
C GLY A 46 17.70 3.11 -5.08
N GLY A 47 17.15 2.97 -3.87
CA GLY A 47 15.84 3.49 -3.52
C GLY A 47 15.80 5.03 -3.49
N PRO A 48 14.62 5.65 -3.35
CA PRO A 48 14.47 7.11 -3.39
C PRO A 48 15.35 7.88 -2.40
N GLY A 49 15.53 7.38 -1.18
CA GLY A 49 16.39 7.98 -0.16
C GLY A 49 17.86 7.85 -0.50
N VAL A 50 18.28 6.66 -0.96
CA VAL A 50 19.66 6.42 -1.43
C VAL A 50 19.99 7.33 -2.61
N LYS A 51 19.09 7.46 -3.59
CA LYS A 51 19.28 8.33 -4.77
C LYS A 51 19.45 9.79 -4.38
N ALA A 52 18.58 10.31 -3.52
CA ALA A 52 18.66 11.70 -3.07
C ALA A 52 19.97 11.98 -2.31
N ALA A 53 20.41 11.05 -1.45
CA ALA A 53 21.67 11.17 -0.71
C ALA A 53 22.90 11.05 -1.62
N ALA A 54 22.85 10.15 -2.60
CA ALA A 54 23.90 9.97 -3.59
C ALA A 54 24.05 11.22 -4.48
N GLU A 55 22.93 11.83 -4.91
CA GLU A 55 22.93 13.09 -5.65
C GLU A 55 23.58 14.22 -4.85
N ALA A 56 23.19 14.40 -3.58
CA ALA A 56 23.80 15.39 -2.70
C ALA A 56 25.31 15.18 -2.56
N ALA A 57 25.75 13.93 -2.34
CA ALA A 57 27.17 13.59 -2.22
C ALA A 57 27.95 13.83 -3.52
N LEU A 58 27.36 13.53 -4.69
CA LEU A 58 28.00 13.75 -5.99
C LEU A 58 28.20 15.24 -6.31
N THR A 59 27.31 16.11 -5.82
CA THR A 59 27.44 17.58 -5.96
C THR A 59 28.30 18.21 -4.87
N GLY A 60 28.75 17.42 -3.89
CA GLY A 60 29.50 17.87 -2.72
C GLY A 60 31.01 17.62 -2.78
N SER A 61 31.61 17.63 -1.59
CA SER A 61 33.02 17.38 -1.36
C SER A 61 33.35 15.88 -1.30
N ASP A 62 34.64 15.55 -1.33
CA ASP A 62 35.11 14.17 -1.08
C ASP A 62 34.67 13.64 0.29
N ALA A 63 34.54 14.52 1.28
CA ALA A 63 34.05 14.15 2.60
C ALA A 63 32.56 13.74 2.56
N ASP A 64 31.76 14.38 1.71
CA ASP A 64 30.34 14.04 1.53
C ASP A 64 30.18 12.68 0.84
N VAL A 65 31.07 12.37 -0.11
CA VAL A 65 31.16 11.03 -0.73
C VAL A 65 31.45 9.96 0.31
N GLN A 66 32.47 10.15 1.16
CA GLN A 66 32.79 9.19 2.21
C GLN A 66 31.68 9.07 3.26
N ALA A 67 31.05 10.19 3.64
CA ALA A 67 29.90 10.19 4.53
C ALA A 67 28.72 9.40 3.95
N PHE A 68 28.42 9.56 2.66
CA PHE A 68 27.41 8.76 1.98
C PHE A 68 27.77 7.28 1.98
N LEU A 69 28.98 6.91 1.54
CA LEU A 69 29.40 5.50 1.47
C LEU A 69 29.38 4.81 2.84
N SER A 70 29.64 5.53 3.93
CA SER A 70 29.53 4.99 5.28
C SER A 70 28.10 4.82 5.81
N THR A 71 27.09 5.41 5.15
CA THR A 71 25.68 5.42 5.60
C THR A 71 24.70 4.80 4.61
N VAL A 72 25.16 4.47 3.40
CA VAL A 72 24.32 3.99 2.30
C VAL A 72 23.56 2.71 2.64
N ASP A 73 24.17 1.80 3.41
CA ASP A 73 23.52 0.55 3.82
C ASP A 73 22.34 0.80 4.76
N ASP A 74 22.44 1.77 5.69
CA ASP A 74 21.32 2.18 6.55
C ASP A 74 20.24 2.88 5.72
N LEU A 75 20.63 3.76 4.78
CA LEU A 75 19.68 4.43 3.89
C LEU A 75 18.90 3.44 3.01
N ALA A 76 19.58 2.44 2.44
CA ALA A 76 18.95 1.38 1.66
C ALA A 76 17.94 0.59 2.49
N PHE A 77 18.33 0.21 3.72
CA PHE A 77 17.43 -0.47 4.64
C PHE A 77 16.19 0.37 4.98
N GLN A 78 16.33 1.69 5.14
CA GLN A 78 15.17 2.56 5.34
C GLN A 78 14.27 2.67 4.11
N ASP A 79 14.84 2.68 2.90
CA ASP A 79 14.07 2.66 1.65
C ASP A 79 13.30 1.34 1.49
N GLU A 80 13.90 0.21 1.84
CA GLU A 80 13.25 -1.11 1.84
C GLU A 80 12.04 -1.15 2.79
N ARG A 81 12.19 -0.58 4.00
CA ARG A 81 11.08 -0.48 4.97
C ARG A 81 9.93 0.39 4.45
N VAL A 82 10.25 1.52 3.82
CA VAL A 82 9.23 2.37 3.17
C VAL A 82 8.54 1.62 2.03
N SER A 83 9.31 0.95 1.17
CA SER A 83 8.78 0.17 0.04
C SER A 83 7.85 -0.94 0.53
N THR A 84 8.21 -1.62 1.62
CA THR A 84 7.40 -2.67 2.25
C THR A 84 6.08 -2.12 2.78
N ALA A 85 6.12 -0.98 3.48
CA ALA A 85 4.90 -0.32 3.95
C ALA A 85 3.99 0.12 2.78
N GLN A 86 4.56 0.65 1.70
CA GLN A 86 3.82 1.01 0.49
C GLN A 86 3.17 -0.22 -0.17
N LEU A 87 3.91 -1.32 -0.32
CA LEU A 87 3.39 -2.57 -0.86
C LEU A 87 2.26 -3.13 0.00
N ALA A 88 2.40 -3.09 1.32
CA ALA A 88 1.36 -3.49 2.25
C ALA A 88 0.06 -2.69 2.08
N SER A 89 0.16 -1.42 1.68
CA SER A 89 -1.01 -0.54 1.53
C SER A 89 -1.92 -0.87 0.35
N VAL A 90 -1.43 -1.60 -0.66
CA VAL A 90 -2.20 -1.98 -1.85
C VAL A 90 -2.81 -3.38 -1.76
N GLY A 91 -2.38 -4.19 -0.79
CA GLY A 91 -2.86 -5.55 -0.58
C GLY A 91 -4.06 -5.69 0.36
N GLY A 92 -4.34 -6.94 0.73
CA GLY A 92 -5.33 -7.28 1.73
C GLY A 92 -4.69 -7.64 3.08
N PRO A 93 -5.49 -8.23 4.00
CA PRO A 93 -5.04 -8.58 5.34
C PRO A 93 -3.83 -9.53 5.39
N GLU A 94 -3.68 -10.43 4.40
CA GLU A 94 -2.57 -11.38 4.37
C GLU A 94 -1.26 -10.68 3.99
N LEU A 95 -1.27 -9.83 2.96
CA LEU A 95 -0.09 -9.05 2.60
C LEU A 95 0.31 -8.07 3.71
N LEU A 96 -0.66 -7.43 4.36
CA LEU A 96 -0.40 -6.58 5.53
C LEU A 96 0.27 -7.37 6.67
N THR A 97 -0.16 -8.61 6.90
CA THR A 97 0.42 -9.48 7.94
C THR A 97 1.85 -9.90 7.58
N ALA A 98 2.09 -10.30 6.32
CA ALA A 98 3.41 -10.68 5.85
C ALA A 98 4.39 -9.51 5.85
N ALA A 99 3.96 -8.33 5.38
CA ALA A 99 4.77 -7.11 5.43
C ALA A 99 5.14 -6.72 6.87
N ARG A 100 4.19 -6.86 7.80
CA ARG A 100 4.45 -6.62 9.22
C ARG A 100 5.50 -7.57 9.79
N ALA A 101 5.42 -8.85 9.44
CA ALA A 101 6.42 -9.84 9.86
C ALA A 101 7.80 -9.49 9.31
N ALA A 102 7.89 -9.12 8.03
CA ALA A 102 9.14 -8.70 7.40
C ALA A 102 9.73 -7.43 8.04
N LEU A 103 8.90 -6.44 8.37
CA LEU A 103 9.33 -5.21 9.04
C LEU A 103 9.82 -5.43 10.48
N GLY A 104 9.31 -6.47 11.16
CA GLY A 104 9.77 -6.86 12.50
C GLY A 104 10.93 -7.85 12.50
N GLY A 105 11.39 -8.29 11.33
CA GLY A 105 12.43 -9.29 11.15
C GLY A 105 13.83 -8.69 10.94
N THR A 106 14.71 -9.54 10.45
CA THR A 106 16.06 -9.21 9.98
C THR A 106 16.04 -8.50 8.63
N ARG A 107 17.17 -7.91 8.24
CA ARG A 107 17.33 -7.29 6.91
C ARG A 107 17.13 -8.31 5.80
N GLU A 108 17.67 -9.50 5.97
CA GLU A 108 17.57 -10.59 5.01
C GLU A 108 16.11 -11.04 4.81
N GLU A 109 15.30 -11.05 5.88
CA GLU A 109 13.87 -11.34 5.81
C GLU A 109 13.09 -10.23 5.07
N LEU A 110 13.45 -8.97 5.28
CA LEU A 110 12.88 -7.82 4.56
C LEU A 110 13.19 -7.87 3.06
N GLU A 111 14.45 -8.12 2.70
CA GLU A 111 14.90 -8.26 1.32
C GLU A 111 14.23 -9.46 0.63
N THR A 112 14.11 -10.59 1.33
CA THR A 112 13.39 -11.78 0.83
C THR A 112 11.92 -11.47 0.56
N PHE A 113 11.27 -10.75 1.49
CA PHE A 113 9.88 -10.32 1.33
C PHE A 113 9.72 -9.44 0.09
N LEU A 114 10.56 -8.42 -0.07
CA LEU A 114 10.51 -7.50 -1.21
C LEU A 114 10.84 -8.17 -2.54
N SER A 115 11.70 -9.19 -2.53
CA SER A 115 12.10 -9.90 -3.74
C SER A 115 10.99 -10.79 -4.29
N TRP A 116 10.36 -11.60 -3.43
CA TRP A 116 9.33 -12.57 -3.86
C TRP A 116 8.38 -13.01 -2.73
N GLY A 117 8.72 -12.80 -1.46
CA GLY A 117 7.89 -13.24 -0.33
C GLY A 117 6.51 -12.55 -0.25
N TRP A 118 6.33 -11.41 -0.94
CA TRP A 118 5.05 -10.71 -1.05
C TRP A 118 4.05 -11.40 -1.98
N GLU A 119 4.50 -12.24 -2.92
CA GLU A 119 3.64 -12.79 -3.98
C GLU A 119 2.59 -13.74 -3.43
N ALA A 120 2.99 -14.69 -2.59
CA ALA A 120 2.08 -15.67 -1.99
C ALA A 120 0.93 -15.03 -1.17
N PRO A 121 1.19 -14.10 -0.23
CA PRO A 121 0.11 -13.44 0.50
C PRO A 121 -0.77 -12.56 -0.41
N MET A 122 -0.20 -11.91 -1.43
CA MET A 122 -0.99 -11.18 -2.43
C MET A 122 -1.93 -12.11 -3.20
N GLN A 123 -1.45 -13.29 -3.60
CA GLN A 123 -2.28 -14.30 -4.28
C GLN A 123 -3.42 -14.79 -3.38
N GLN A 124 -3.15 -14.99 -2.08
CA GLN A 124 -4.17 -15.37 -1.11
C GLN A 124 -5.23 -14.27 -0.96
N ASP A 125 -4.81 -13.02 -0.79
CA ASP A 125 -5.71 -11.86 -0.72
C ASP A 125 -6.58 -11.75 -1.99
N ASN A 126 -5.99 -11.96 -3.17
CA ASN A 126 -6.73 -11.94 -4.44
C ASN A 126 -7.78 -13.06 -4.51
N ARG A 127 -7.46 -14.28 -4.08
CA ARG A 127 -8.42 -15.39 -4.03
C ARG A 127 -9.57 -15.10 -3.06
N VAL A 128 -9.27 -14.53 -1.90
CA VAL A 128 -10.30 -14.07 -0.95
C VAL A 128 -11.20 -13.00 -1.59
N ARG A 129 -10.60 -12.03 -2.30
CA ARG A 129 -11.35 -11.00 -3.01
C ARG A 129 -12.28 -11.58 -4.08
N VAL A 130 -11.83 -12.59 -4.83
CA VAL A 130 -12.69 -13.32 -5.77
C VAL A 130 -13.84 -14.03 -5.07
N ALA A 131 -13.57 -14.71 -3.95
CA ALA A 131 -14.63 -15.37 -3.17
C ALA A 131 -15.71 -14.38 -2.68
N GLN A 132 -15.31 -13.18 -2.26
CA GLN A 132 -16.23 -12.10 -1.86
C GLN A 132 -17.07 -11.58 -3.04
N ILE A 133 -16.48 -11.48 -4.23
CA ILE A 133 -17.19 -11.11 -5.46
C ILE A 133 -18.20 -12.19 -5.83
N ILE A 134 -17.85 -13.47 -5.70
CA ILE A 134 -18.77 -14.60 -5.95
C ILE A 134 -19.97 -14.54 -4.99
N ASP A 135 -19.74 -14.30 -3.70
CA ASP A 135 -20.80 -14.29 -2.67
C ASP A 135 -21.92 -13.28 -2.97
N THR A 136 -21.56 -12.15 -3.61
CA THR A 136 -22.48 -11.04 -3.86
C THR A 136 -22.83 -10.86 -5.35
N GLY A 137 -22.17 -11.62 -6.22
CA GLY A 137 -22.32 -11.54 -7.68
C GLY A 137 -23.58 -12.24 -8.19
N GLY A 138 -23.98 -11.90 -9.42
CA GLY A 138 -25.00 -12.66 -10.14
C GLY A 138 -24.45 -13.98 -10.71
N PRO A 139 -25.31 -14.81 -11.31
CA PRO A 139 -24.94 -16.15 -11.77
C PRO A 139 -23.70 -16.19 -12.69
N ASN A 140 -23.60 -15.27 -13.66
CA ASN A 140 -22.46 -15.26 -14.59
C ASN A 140 -21.16 -14.86 -13.86
N VAL A 141 -21.22 -13.88 -12.96
CA VAL A 141 -20.07 -13.49 -12.13
C VAL A 141 -19.64 -14.64 -11.21
N GLN A 142 -20.60 -15.37 -10.63
CA GLN A 142 -20.33 -16.52 -9.79
C GLN A 142 -19.62 -17.63 -10.55
N ASP A 143 -20.11 -17.99 -11.73
CA ASP A 143 -19.53 -19.05 -12.56
C ASP A 143 -18.12 -18.70 -13.03
N ALA A 144 -17.93 -17.48 -13.55
CA ALA A 144 -16.60 -17.01 -13.96
C ALA A 144 -15.62 -16.90 -12.79
N GLY A 145 -16.09 -16.43 -11.62
CA GLY A 145 -15.25 -16.38 -10.42
C GLY A 145 -14.83 -17.77 -9.95
N ARG A 146 -15.75 -18.75 -9.97
CA ARG A 146 -15.43 -20.15 -9.64
C ARG A 146 -14.44 -20.76 -10.64
N ALA A 147 -14.55 -20.40 -11.92
CA ALA A 147 -13.60 -20.82 -12.94
C ALA A 147 -12.20 -20.24 -12.65
N ALA A 148 -12.12 -18.94 -12.37
CA ALA A 148 -10.87 -18.26 -12.02
C ALA A 148 -10.19 -18.87 -10.78
N LEU A 149 -10.96 -19.19 -9.73
CA LEU A 149 -10.41 -19.83 -8.53
C LEU A 149 -9.84 -21.23 -8.76
N LYS A 150 -10.31 -21.95 -9.80
CA LYS A 150 -9.76 -23.26 -10.20
C LYS A 150 -8.50 -23.13 -11.08
N GLY A 151 -8.24 -21.94 -11.60
CA GLY A 151 -7.11 -21.65 -12.47
C GLY A 151 -5.85 -21.18 -11.73
N SER A 152 -4.97 -20.59 -12.52
CA SER A 152 -3.70 -19.99 -12.12
C SER A 152 -3.87 -18.65 -11.40
N PRO A 153 -2.82 -18.13 -10.74
CA PRO A 153 -2.82 -16.75 -10.21
C PRO A 153 -3.17 -15.69 -11.26
N ASP A 154 -2.76 -15.91 -12.52
CA ASP A 154 -3.09 -15.01 -13.63
C ASP A 154 -4.58 -15.05 -13.96
N ASP A 155 -5.23 -16.21 -13.92
CA ASP A 155 -6.68 -16.31 -14.12
C ASP A 155 -7.47 -15.55 -13.04
N VAL A 156 -7.01 -15.64 -11.79
CA VAL A 156 -7.56 -14.87 -10.66
C VAL A 156 -7.39 -13.38 -10.91
N ARG A 157 -6.20 -12.94 -11.33
CA ARG A 157 -5.92 -11.53 -11.64
C ARG A 157 -6.78 -11.01 -12.79
N THR A 158 -6.85 -11.74 -13.90
CA THR A 158 -7.66 -11.39 -15.07
C THR A 158 -9.13 -11.29 -14.73
N PHE A 159 -9.66 -12.19 -13.89
CA PHE A 159 -11.02 -12.07 -13.40
C PHE A 159 -11.23 -10.80 -12.56
N LEU A 160 -10.30 -10.47 -11.66
CA LEU A 160 -10.38 -9.27 -10.83
C LEU A 160 -10.30 -7.98 -11.64
N THR A 161 -9.49 -7.93 -12.70
CA THR A 161 -9.29 -6.71 -13.50
C THR A 161 -10.33 -6.53 -14.60
N GLU A 162 -10.82 -7.62 -15.21
CA GLU A 162 -11.66 -7.55 -16.40
C GLU A 162 -12.89 -8.46 -16.29
N GLY A 163 -12.67 -9.75 -15.98
CA GLY A 163 -13.71 -10.78 -16.08
C GLY A 163 -14.95 -10.49 -15.25
N GLN A 164 -14.80 -10.01 -14.01
CA GLN A 164 -15.93 -9.70 -13.13
C GLN A 164 -16.84 -8.61 -13.70
N TYR A 165 -16.29 -7.66 -14.46
CA TYR A 165 -17.04 -6.49 -14.95
C TYR A 165 -17.86 -6.89 -16.17
N LEU A 166 -17.25 -7.61 -17.11
CA LEU A 166 -17.93 -8.15 -18.29
C LEU A 166 -19.10 -9.06 -17.89
N GLN A 167 -18.90 -9.97 -16.93
CA GLN A 167 -19.98 -10.86 -16.49
C GLN A 167 -21.07 -10.13 -15.70
N ARG A 168 -20.69 -9.10 -14.94
CA ARG A 168 -21.66 -8.28 -14.21
C ARG A 168 -22.61 -7.56 -15.16
N GLU A 169 -22.12 -7.05 -16.29
CA GLU A 169 -22.97 -6.42 -17.30
C GLU A 169 -24.02 -7.40 -17.86
N GLN A 170 -23.66 -8.67 -18.06
CA GLN A 170 -24.60 -9.70 -18.50
C GLN A 170 -25.64 -10.00 -17.41
N ASP A 171 -25.21 -10.15 -16.16
CA ASP A 171 -26.12 -10.33 -15.01
C ASP A 171 -27.10 -9.16 -14.86
N GLU A 172 -26.61 -7.92 -15.00
CA GLU A 172 -27.41 -6.69 -14.90
C GLU A 172 -28.45 -6.58 -16.02
N ARG A 173 -28.10 -6.97 -17.26
CA ARG A 173 -29.08 -7.04 -18.36
C ARG A 173 -30.21 -8.02 -18.05
N VAL A 174 -29.87 -9.22 -17.57
CA VAL A 174 -30.86 -10.24 -17.20
C VAL A 174 -31.76 -9.71 -16.06
N GLN A 175 -31.15 -9.13 -15.03
CA GLN A 175 -31.86 -8.54 -13.91
C GLN A 175 -32.84 -7.46 -14.35
N LEU A 176 -32.41 -6.57 -15.25
CA LEU A 176 -33.25 -5.50 -15.74
C LEU A 176 -34.45 -6.03 -16.54
N VAL A 177 -34.25 -7.06 -17.37
CA VAL A 177 -35.36 -7.74 -18.07
C VAL A 177 -36.36 -8.35 -17.07
N GLN A 178 -35.88 -8.97 -15.99
CA GLN A 178 -36.75 -9.51 -14.95
C GLN A 178 -37.58 -8.41 -14.28
N ILE A 179 -36.97 -7.27 -13.92
CA ILE A 179 -37.68 -6.11 -13.35
C ILE A 179 -38.74 -5.58 -14.32
N VAL A 180 -38.39 -5.41 -15.60
CA VAL A 180 -39.33 -4.97 -16.64
C VAL A 180 -40.47 -5.96 -16.84
N SER A 181 -40.24 -7.27 -16.65
CA SER A 181 -41.27 -8.29 -16.87
C SER A 181 -42.42 -8.23 -15.85
N VAL A 182 -42.13 -7.83 -14.61
CA VAL A 182 -43.10 -7.76 -13.52
C VAL A 182 -43.50 -6.33 -13.13
N GLY A 183 -42.76 -5.32 -13.57
CA GLY A 183 -42.97 -3.93 -13.17
C GLY A 183 -44.25 -3.28 -13.72
N GLY A 184 -44.69 -2.22 -13.06
CA GLY A 184 -45.74 -1.31 -13.52
C GLY A 184 -45.37 -0.51 -14.79
N THR A 185 -46.30 0.34 -15.24
CA THR A 185 -46.19 1.08 -16.50
C THR A 185 -44.94 1.95 -16.57
N ASN A 186 -44.62 2.69 -15.50
CA ASN A 186 -43.45 3.56 -15.48
C ASN A 186 -42.15 2.76 -15.42
N VAL A 187 -42.11 1.69 -14.63
CA VAL A 187 -40.94 0.78 -14.56
C VAL A 187 -40.64 0.15 -15.92
N ARG A 188 -41.68 -0.31 -16.63
CA ARG A 188 -41.52 -0.86 -17.98
C ARG A 188 -41.00 0.17 -18.97
N ALA A 189 -41.54 1.38 -18.93
CA ALA A 189 -41.11 2.46 -19.83
C ALA A 189 -39.63 2.84 -19.58
N ALA A 190 -39.27 3.11 -18.33
CA ALA A 190 -37.91 3.46 -17.95
C ALA A 190 -36.91 2.33 -18.20
N GLY A 191 -37.28 1.08 -17.88
CA GLY A 191 -36.41 -0.07 -18.12
C GLY A 191 -36.18 -0.36 -19.61
N ARG A 192 -37.17 -0.12 -20.49
CA ARG A 192 -36.98 -0.23 -21.95
C ARG A 192 -36.01 0.82 -22.49
N ILE A 193 -36.03 2.03 -21.96
CA ILE A 193 -35.06 3.07 -22.32
C ILE A 193 -33.65 2.61 -21.93
N ALA A 194 -33.48 2.11 -20.70
CA ALA A 194 -32.21 1.59 -20.22
C ALA A 194 -31.70 0.38 -21.03
N LEU A 195 -32.59 -0.56 -21.44
CA LEU A 195 -32.21 -1.70 -22.31
C LEU A 195 -31.63 -1.28 -23.66
N GLY A 196 -32.11 -0.16 -24.21
CA GLY A 196 -31.64 0.39 -25.47
C GLY A 196 -30.34 1.19 -25.35
N GLY A 197 -29.87 1.43 -24.12
CA GLY A 197 -28.66 2.20 -23.83
C GLY A 197 -27.40 1.36 -23.64
N SER A 198 -26.43 1.99 -22.99
CA SER A 198 -25.15 1.42 -22.57
C SER A 198 -25.26 0.61 -21.27
N ALA A 199 -24.19 -0.11 -20.90
CA ALA A 199 -24.10 -0.77 -19.60
C ALA A 199 -24.23 0.22 -18.42
N ALA A 200 -23.81 1.48 -18.60
CA ALA A 200 -23.99 2.53 -17.59
C ALA A 200 -25.47 2.88 -17.41
N ASP A 201 -26.25 2.97 -18.49
CA ASP A 201 -27.69 3.27 -18.42
C ASP A 201 -28.47 2.14 -17.73
N ILE A 202 -28.10 0.88 -17.99
CA ILE A 202 -28.65 -0.29 -17.28
C ILE A 202 -28.33 -0.19 -15.79
N ARG A 203 -27.08 0.09 -15.44
CA ARG A 203 -26.63 0.22 -14.04
C ARG A 203 -27.36 1.35 -13.32
N GLU A 204 -27.46 2.53 -13.94
CA GLU A 204 -28.19 3.68 -13.38
C GLU A 204 -29.66 3.34 -13.13
N PHE A 205 -30.31 2.65 -14.08
CA PHE A 205 -31.67 2.18 -13.87
C PHE A 205 -31.78 1.22 -12.69
N LEU A 206 -30.87 0.25 -12.58
CA LEU A 206 -30.88 -0.72 -11.47
C LEU A 206 -30.61 -0.06 -10.11
N GLU A 207 -29.74 0.95 -10.06
CA GLU A 207 -29.36 1.62 -8.81
C GLU A 207 -30.37 2.68 -8.37
N VAL A 208 -30.96 3.42 -9.33
CA VAL A 208 -31.80 4.58 -9.03
C VAL A 208 -33.11 4.56 -9.82
N GLY A 209 -33.03 4.40 -11.15
CA GLY A 209 -34.17 4.60 -12.05
C GLY A 209 -35.37 3.72 -11.74
N GLN A 210 -35.16 2.46 -11.37
CA GLN A 210 -36.23 1.54 -11.03
C GLN A 210 -37.03 1.98 -9.80
N PHE A 211 -36.38 2.59 -8.81
CA PHE A 211 -37.04 3.03 -7.58
C PHE A 211 -37.87 4.28 -7.83
N VAL A 212 -37.33 5.22 -8.62
CA VAL A 212 -38.06 6.42 -9.06
C VAL A 212 -39.28 6.04 -9.90
N ALA A 213 -39.13 5.09 -10.83
CA ALA A 213 -40.22 4.61 -11.65
C ALA A 213 -41.30 3.88 -10.81
N ARG A 214 -40.88 3.03 -9.86
CA ARG A 214 -41.79 2.34 -8.92
C ARG A 214 -42.56 3.31 -8.02
N ALA A 215 -41.94 4.40 -7.57
CA ALA A 215 -42.63 5.43 -6.79
C ALA A 215 -43.78 6.08 -7.58
N LYS A 216 -43.69 6.11 -8.92
CA LYS A 216 -44.79 6.55 -9.78
C LYS A 216 -45.83 5.46 -10.05
N ASP A 217 -45.48 4.20 -9.86
CA ASP A 217 -46.36 3.03 -9.95
C ASP A 217 -47.02 2.68 -8.59
N GLN A 218 -46.67 3.37 -7.50
CA GLN A 218 -46.98 2.98 -6.10
C GLN A 218 -48.47 2.85 -5.74
N GLU A 219 -49.39 3.44 -6.50
CA GLU A 219 -50.83 3.25 -6.25
C GLU A 219 -51.27 1.78 -6.43
N HIS A 220 -50.48 0.94 -7.11
CA HIS A 220 -50.84 -0.45 -7.43
C HIS A 220 -49.67 -1.46 -7.34
N ALA A 221 -48.71 -1.27 -6.43
CA ALA A 221 -47.62 -2.23 -6.27
C ALA A 221 -48.14 -3.62 -5.88
N THR A 222 -47.80 -4.64 -6.66
CA THR A 222 -48.18 -6.03 -6.42
C THR A 222 -47.28 -6.67 -5.35
N VAL A 223 -47.76 -7.74 -4.70
CA VAL A 223 -46.96 -8.53 -3.74
C VAL A 223 -45.67 -9.05 -4.40
N ALA A 224 -45.72 -9.44 -5.67
CA ALA A 224 -44.55 -9.87 -6.42
C ALA A 224 -43.50 -8.75 -6.58
N GLU A 225 -43.93 -7.52 -6.84
CA GLU A 225 -43.03 -6.37 -6.94
C GLU A 225 -42.38 -6.01 -5.60
N LEU A 226 -43.14 -6.08 -4.50
CA LEU A 226 -42.63 -5.83 -3.15
C LEU A 226 -41.64 -6.92 -2.71
N ALA A 227 -41.95 -8.19 -2.96
CA ALA A 227 -41.04 -9.30 -2.67
C ALA A 227 -39.72 -9.17 -3.44
N GLN A 228 -39.77 -8.78 -4.72
CA GLN A 228 -38.57 -8.54 -5.50
C GLN A 228 -37.75 -7.36 -4.95
N GLN A 229 -38.40 -6.29 -4.51
CA GLN A 229 -37.72 -5.14 -3.92
C GLN A 229 -37.00 -5.50 -2.62
N ALA A 230 -37.66 -6.27 -1.73
CA ALA A 230 -37.05 -6.74 -0.50
C ALA A 230 -35.82 -7.62 -0.78
N LYS A 231 -35.89 -8.50 -1.78
CA LYS A 231 -34.78 -9.34 -2.21
C LYS A 231 -33.58 -8.52 -2.71
N GLU A 232 -33.83 -7.52 -3.56
CA GLU A 232 -32.78 -6.65 -4.10
C GLU A 232 -32.10 -5.83 -3.01
N ALA A 233 -32.89 -5.23 -2.11
CA ALA A 233 -32.37 -4.46 -0.99
C ALA A 233 -31.56 -5.35 -0.03
N GLY A 234 -32.01 -6.59 0.22
CA GLY A 234 -31.28 -7.57 1.02
C GLY A 234 -29.93 -7.96 0.39
N ARG A 235 -29.88 -8.19 -0.93
CA ARG A 235 -28.64 -8.46 -1.65
C ARG A 235 -27.65 -7.29 -1.52
N GLN A 236 -28.12 -6.06 -1.69
CA GLN A 236 -27.27 -4.88 -1.53
C GLN A 236 -26.76 -4.71 -0.10
N ALA A 237 -27.61 -4.95 0.91
CA ALA A 237 -27.20 -4.92 2.31
C ALA A 237 -26.12 -5.97 2.66
N ALA A 238 -26.25 -7.18 2.12
CA ALA A 238 -25.24 -8.24 2.28
C ALA A 238 -23.90 -7.84 1.67
N LYS A 239 -23.92 -7.27 0.46
CA LYS A 239 -22.73 -6.77 -0.24
C LYS A 239 -21.99 -5.69 0.54
N GLU A 240 -22.71 -4.66 1.00
CA GLU A 240 -22.09 -3.60 1.79
C GLU A 240 -21.56 -4.10 3.14
N THR A 241 -22.23 -5.07 3.76
CA THR A 241 -21.76 -5.70 5.01
C THR A 241 -20.44 -6.46 4.81
N ALA A 242 -20.31 -7.21 3.71
CA ALA A 242 -19.09 -7.92 3.38
C ALA A 242 -17.92 -6.94 3.10
N ALA A 243 -18.20 -5.84 2.38
CA ALA A 243 -17.23 -4.78 2.15
C ALA A 243 -16.77 -4.12 3.47
N ALA A 244 -17.71 -3.79 4.36
CA ALA A 244 -17.41 -3.21 5.67
C ALA A 244 -16.52 -4.10 6.53
N ARG A 245 -16.76 -5.42 6.56
CA ARG A 245 -15.91 -6.38 7.28
C ARG A 245 -14.49 -6.40 6.73
N THR A 246 -14.35 -6.38 5.41
CA THR A 246 -13.04 -6.40 4.73
C THR A 246 -12.25 -5.13 5.03
N GLU A 247 -12.85 -3.96 4.86
CA GLU A 247 -12.17 -2.69 5.12
C GLU A 247 -11.86 -2.51 6.61
N SER A 248 -12.72 -3.01 7.51
CA SER A 248 -12.43 -3.05 8.95
C SER A 248 -11.18 -3.88 9.27
N ALA A 249 -11.07 -5.09 8.71
CA ALA A 249 -9.91 -5.94 8.92
C ALA A 249 -8.61 -5.28 8.43
N LYS A 250 -8.65 -4.64 7.25
CA LYS A 250 -7.51 -3.87 6.72
C LYS A 250 -7.15 -2.71 7.64
N ALA A 251 -8.13 -1.94 8.11
CA ALA A 251 -7.91 -0.80 9.00
C ALA A 251 -7.25 -1.22 10.32
N VAL A 252 -7.65 -2.35 10.91
CA VAL A 252 -7.03 -2.89 12.13
C VAL A 252 -5.56 -3.22 11.89
N LYS A 253 -5.24 -3.90 10.77
CA LYS A 253 -3.86 -4.27 10.43
C LYS A 253 -3.00 -3.05 10.10
N ALA A 254 -3.54 -2.09 9.34
CA ALA A 254 -2.85 -0.83 9.04
C ALA A 254 -2.56 -0.01 10.31
N SER A 255 -3.50 0.03 11.27
CA SER A 255 -3.30 0.69 12.56
C SER A 255 -2.18 0.04 13.38
N GLN A 256 -2.07 -1.30 13.35
CA GLN A 256 -0.97 -2.01 14.00
C GLN A 256 0.39 -1.65 13.38
N LEU A 257 0.47 -1.63 12.05
CA LEU A 257 1.68 -1.24 11.32
C LEU A 257 2.08 0.22 11.62
N ALA A 258 1.12 1.14 11.70
CA ALA A 258 1.37 2.53 12.08
C ALA A 258 1.90 2.66 13.51
N LYS A 259 1.37 1.87 14.45
CA LYS A 259 1.85 1.83 15.84
C LYS A 259 3.31 1.36 15.90
N GLU A 260 3.66 0.32 15.17
CA GLU A 260 5.04 -0.20 15.14
C GLU A 260 6.00 0.80 14.51
N ALA A 261 5.62 1.41 13.39
CA ALA A 261 6.41 2.46 12.75
C ALA A 261 6.65 3.66 13.69
N ALA A 262 5.66 4.03 14.51
CA ALA A 262 5.81 5.10 15.50
C ALA A 262 6.79 4.73 16.63
N LEU A 263 6.70 3.51 17.17
CA LEU A 263 7.62 3.02 18.20
C LEU A 263 9.06 2.94 17.70
N GLU A 264 9.24 2.50 16.46
CA GLU A 264 10.56 2.42 15.86
C GLU A 264 11.13 3.81 15.56
N ALA A 265 10.31 4.73 15.07
CA ALA A 265 10.73 6.12 14.87
C ALA A 265 11.14 6.80 16.17
N GLU A 266 10.44 6.51 17.28
CA GLU A 266 10.83 6.97 18.60
C GLU A 266 12.19 6.41 19.03
N ALA A 267 12.43 5.12 18.84
CA ALA A 267 13.71 4.48 19.15
C ALA A 267 14.85 5.06 18.31
N GLU A 268 14.64 5.23 17.01
CA GLU A 268 15.62 5.83 16.10
C GLU A 268 15.91 7.29 16.44
N ALA A 269 14.90 8.09 16.78
CA ALA A 269 15.08 9.48 17.19
C ALA A 269 15.90 9.59 18.48
N LYS A 270 15.69 8.68 19.45
CA LYS A 270 16.52 8.60 20.67
C LYS A 270 17.96 8.21 20.34
N ALA A 271 18.17 7.27 19.43
CA ALA A 271 19.50 6.83 19.00
C ALA A 271 20.26 7.90 18.19
N ALA A 272 19.53 8.76 17.46
CA ALA A 272 20.10 9.81 16.61
C ALA A 272 20.83 10.92 17.40
N LYS A 273 20.59 11.07 18.70
CA LYS A 273 21.19 12.11 19.56
C LYS A 273 21.05 13.52 18.96
N ASN A 274 22.12 14.05 18.36
CA ASN A 274 22.15 15.39 17.77
C ASN A 274 21.93 15.39 16.24
N ASP A 275 21.75 14.23 15.61
CA ASP A 275 21.44 14.12 14.19
C ASP A 275 19.94 14.38 13.96
N THR A 276 19.60 15.65 13.79
CA THR A 276 18.24 16.11 13.51
C THR A 276 17.71 15.59 12.18
N GLY A 277 18.58 15.33 11.20
CA GLY A 277 18.20 14.78 9.91
C GLY A 277 17.71 13.34 10.03
N ARG A 278 18.43 12.49 10.77
CA ARG A 278 18.02 11.12 11.05
C ARG A 278 16.72 11.05 11.83
N ALA A 279 16.57 11.86 12.87
CA ALA A 279 15.32 11.95 13.64
C ALA A 279 14.13 12.43 12.77
N ALA A 280 14.34 13.42 11.91
CA ALA A 280 13.30 13.92 11.00
C ALA A 280 12.86 12.86 9.98
N ARG A 281 13.80 12.08 9.42
CA ARG A 281 13.48 10.97 8.50
C ARG A 281 12.65 9.89 9.19
N ALA A 282 13.02 9.50 10.41
CA ALA A 282 12.27 8.54 11.21
C ALA A 282 10.84 9.03 11.49
N ALA A 283 10.69 10.28 11.93
CA ALA A 283 9.39 10.90 12.15
C ALA A 283 8.53 10.94 10.87
N LYS A 284 9.13 11.22 9.71
CA LYS A 284 8.42 11.23 8.42
C LYS A 284 7.88 9.84 8.03
N ARG A 285 8.63 8.76 8.30
CA ARG A 285 8.15 7.39 8.05
C ARG A 285 6.97 7.03 8.95
N ALA A 286 7.06 7.33 10.25
CA ALA A 286 5.95 7.14 11.18
C ALA A 286 4.71 7.94 10.77
N ALA A 287 4.88 9.21 10.38
CA ALA A 287 3.79 10.05 9.88
C ALA A 287 3.13 9.45 8.62
N THR A 288 3.93 8.91 7.70
CA THR A 288 3.42 8.26 6.48
C THR A 288 2.57 7.03 6.82
N ALA A 289 3.06 6.15 7.70
CA ALA A 289 2.30 4.98 8.16
C ALA A 289 1.00 5.39 8.88
N ALA A 290 1.05 6.43 9.72
CA ALA A 290 -0.13 6.99 10.37
C ALA A 290 -1.16 7.53 9.36
N SER A 291 -0.73 8.25 8.33
CA SER A 291 -1.62 8.71 7.25
C SER A 291 -2.26 7.55 6.49
N GLN A 292 -1.52 6.48 6.21
CA GLN A 292 -2.07 5.27 5.56
C GLN A 292 -3.10 4.54 6.44
N ALA A 293 -2.83 4.45 7.75
CA ALA A 293 -3.78 3.89 8.71
C ALA A 293 -5.05 4.73 8.83
N ALA A 294 -4.91 6.06 8.88
CA ALA A 294 -6.04 6.98 8.89
C ALA A 294 -6.91 6.85 7.62
N ALA A 295 -6.29 6.77 6.44
CA ALA A 295 -7.01 6.53 5.19
C ALA A 295 -7.75 5.19 5.19
N SER A 296 -7.15 4.12 5.73
CA SER A 296 -7.81 2.82 5.87
C SER A 296 -8.97 2.86 6.87
N ALA A 297 -8.81 3.57 8.00
CA ALA A 297 -9.88 3.76 8.97
C ALA A 297 -11.06 4.53 8.38
N GLN A 298 -10.80 5.57 7.59
CA GLN A 298 -11.86 6.32 6.90
C GLN A 298 -12.64 5.42 5.94
N ARG A 299 -11.94 4.62 5.11
CA ARG A 299 -12.60 3.63 4.23
C ARG A 299 -13.48 2.64 5.01
N ALA A 300 -13.03 2.17 6.17
CA ALA A 300 -13.82 1.28 7.02
C ALA A 300 -15.07 1.97 7.59
N ILE A 301 -14.97 3.24 8.00
CA ILE A 301 -16.11 4.05 8.49
C ILE A 301 -17.13 4.28 7.37
N ASP A 302 -16.67 4.64 6.18
CA ASP A 302 -17.52 4.86 5.02
C ASP A 302 -18.28 3.57 4.63
N ALA A 303 -17.56 2.45 4.56
CA ALA A 303 -18.14 1.13 4.29
C ALA A 303 -19.15 0.69 5.37
N ALA A 304 -18.84 0.92 6.65
CA ALA A 304 -19.78 0.63 7.74
C ALA A 304 -21.05 1.49 7.66
N SER A 305 -20.91 2.76 7.26
CA SER A 305 -22.04 3.67 7.07
C SER A 305 -22.92 3.23 5.89
N ALA A 306 -22.31 2.82 4.79
CA ALA A 306 -23.00 2.24 3.63
C ALA A 306 -23.75 0.95 3.99
N ALA A 307 -23.13 0.07 4.79
CA ALA A 307 -23.76 -1.16 5.28
C ALA A 307 -24.98 -0.88 6.17
N ASN A 308 -24.85 0.04 7.14
CA ASN A 308 -25.96 0.42 8.02
C ASN A 308 -27.14 1.05 7.26
N ASN A 309 -26.83 1.91 6.29
CA ASN A 309 -27.86 2.52 5.44
C ASN A 309 -28.58 1.47 4.60
N SER A 310 -27.83 0.56 3.96
CA SER A 310 -28.39 -0.50 3.13
C SER A 310 -29.22 -1.50 3.96
N ALA A 311 -28.77 -1.83 5.17
CA ALA A 311 -29.51 -2.69 6.08
C ALA A 311 -30.87 -2.08 6.48
N ARG A 312 -30.93 -0.76 6.74
CA ARG A 312 -32.18 -0.05 7.01
C ARG A 312 -33.14 -0.06 5.82
N VAL A 313 -32.62 0.15 4.60
CA VAL A 313 -33.42 0.06 3.37
C VAL A 313 -33.98 -1.36 3.20
N ALA A 314 -33.16 -2.38 3.39
CA ALA A 314 -33.58 -3.78 3.32
C ALA A 314 -34.67 -4.12 4.35
N ALA A 315 -34.50 -3.67 5.60
CA ALA A 315 -35.48 -3.90 6.66
C ALA A 315 -36.85 -3.26 6.33
N ASN A 316 -36.84 -2.03 5.82
CA ASN A 316 -38.08 -1.33 5.43
C ASN A 316 -38.75 -2.02 4.23
N ALA A 317 -37.99 -2.43 3.22
CA ALA A 317 -38.53 -3.13 2.06
C ALA A 317 -39.13 -4.50 2.46
N ALA A 318 -38.48 -5.23 3.36
CA ALA A 318 -39.00 -6.49 3.89
C ALA A 318 -40.30 -6.28 4.70
N ALA A 319 -40.36 -5.22 5.52
CA ALA A 319 -41.58 -4.90 6.27
C ALA A 319 -42.76 -4.56 5.35
N GLN A 320 -42.52 -3.83 4.26
CA GLN A 320 -43.55 -3.52 3.27
C GLN A 320 -44.04 -4.75 2.52
N ALA A 321 -43.14 -5.69 2.19
CA ALA A 321 -43.52 -6.93 1.50
C ALA A 321 -44.29 -7.92 2.39
N ALA A 322 -44.22 -7.76 3.72
CA ALA A 322 -44.87 -8.64 4.69
C ALA A 322 -46.23 -8.12 5.19
N ALA A 323 -46.57 -6.84 4.92
CA ALA A 323 -47.83 -6.20 5.29
C ALA A 323 -48.95 -6.54 4.29
#